data_AF-A0A3M1UXQ7-F1
#
_entry.id   AF-A0A3M1UXQ7-F1
#
_cell.length_a   1.000
_cell.length_b   1.000
_cell.length_c   1.000
_cell.angle_alpha   90.00
_cell.angle_beta   90.00
_cell.angle_gamma   90.00
#
_symmetry.space_group_name_H-M   'P 1'
#
loop_
_entity.id
_entity.type
_entity.pdbx_description
1 polymer ?
#
loop_
_entity_poly.entity_id
_entity_poly.type
_entity_poly.pdbx_seq_one_letter_code
_entity_poly.pdbx_strand_id
1 'polypeptide(L)'
;MVSTCCAPGNGEYQIVIRPDRSLTWGQSLAFLGVMAVTLGLISLGFATLGYWLVLPFAGLELVVLAACSWRVAKCGMRCEVILLDD
;
A
#
# COMPACT_ATOMS: atom_id res chain seq x y z
N MET A 1 13.83 0.05 -7.08
CA MET A 1 15.01 0.78 -7.56
C MET A 1 16.21 0.34 -6.74
N VAL A 2 17.23 -0.22 -7.37
CA VAL A 2 18.47 -0.66 -6.69
C VAL A 2 19.49 0.46 -6.81
N SER A 3 20.04 0.92 -5.70
CA SER A 3 21.14 1.87 -5.69
C SER A 3 22.36 1.19 -5.09
N THR A 4 23.43 1.10 -5.89
CA THR A 4 24.73 0.62 -5.45
C THR A 4 25.58 1.82 -5.09
N CYS A 5 26.13 1.87 -3.88
CA CYS A 5 27.07 2.89 -3.46
C CYS A 5 28.39 2.24 -3.05
N CYS A 6 29.50 2.66 -3.67
CA CYS A 6 30.83 2.25 -3.27
C CYS A 6 31.28 3.13 -2.10
N ALA A 7 31.67 2.52 -0.96
CA ALA A 7 32.22 3.25 0.17
C ALA A 7 33.68 3.66 -0.12
N PRO A 8 34.14 4.85 0.32
CA PRO A 8 35.51 5.31 0.13
C PRO A 8 36.44 4.64 1.17
N GLY A 9 36.75 3.37 0.95
CA GLY A 9 37.66 2.57 1.77
C GLY A 9 37.71 1.13 1.27
N ASN A 10 38.86 0.72 0.74
CA ASN A 10 39.29 -0.68 0.54
C ASN A 10 38.29 -1.74 -0.02
N GLY A 11 37.45 -1.40 -0.99
CA GLY A 11 36.73 -2.42 -1.79
C GLY A 11 35.41 -2.92 -1.23
N GLU A 12 34.88 -2.32 -0.16
CA GLU A 12 33.54 -2.66 0.34
C GLU A 12 32.43 -2.23 -0.64
N TYR A 13 31.63 -3.20 -1.10
CA TYR A 13 30.47 -2.95 -1.95
C TYR A 13 29.19 -2.95 -1.12
N GLN A 14 28.49 -1.82 -1.07
CA GLN A 14 27.18 -1.73 -0.41
C GLN A 14 26.05 -1.71 -1.44
N ILE A 15 25.18 -2.72 -1.38
CA ILE A 15 23.98 -2.82 -2.22
C ILE A 15 22.79 -2.47 -1.33
N VAL A 16 22.16 -1.33 -1.59
CA VAL A 16 20.93 -0.91 -0.89
C VAL A 16 19.74 -1.27 -1.76
N ILE A 17 19.04 -2.34 -1.39
CA ILE A 17 17.79 -2.75 -2.03
C ILE A 17 16.67 -1.97 -1.33
N ARG A 18 16.27 -0.86 -1.93
CA ARG A 18 15.14 -0.08 -1.48
C ARG A 18 13.89 -0.58 -2.21
N PRO A 19 12.85 -1.05 -1.50
CA PRO A 19 11.61 -1.45 -2.13
C PRO A 19 11.05 -0.25 -2.92
N ASP A 20 10.64 -0.50 -4.16
CA ASP A 20 10.12 0.54 -5.03
C ASP A 20 8.84 1.10 -4.39
N ARG A 21 8.91 2.34 -3.91
CA ARG A 21 7.83 3.03 -3.21
C ARG A 21 6.86 3.67 -4.22
N SER A 22 6.50 2.96 -5.28
CA SER A 22 5.68 3.54 -6.35
C SER A 22 4.27 3.94 -5.85
N LEU A 23 3.78 3.32 -4.78
CA LEU A 23 2.61 3.80 -4.02
C LEU A 23 3.02 4.22 -2.60
N THR A 24 3.18 5.52 -2.39
CA THR A 24 3.27 6.12 -1.06
C THR A 24 2.01 5.80 -0.26
N TRP A 25 2.13 5.57 1.05
CA TRP A 25 1.00 5.26 1.94
C TRP A 25 -0.19 6.23 1.77
N GLY A 26 0.10 7.53 1.63
CA GLY A 26 -0.93 8.55 1.37
C GLY A 26 -1.62 8.42 0.00
N GLN A 27 -0.91 7.98 -1.04
CA GLN A 27 -1.50 7.76 -2.37
C GLN A 27 -2.39 6.51 -2.38
N SER A 28 -1.98 5.44 -1.69
CA SER A 28 -2.82 4.25 -1.50
C SER A 28 -4.10 4.60 -0.73
N LEU A 29 -3.99 5.41 0.33
CA LEU A 29 -5.15 5.84 1.11
C LEU A 29 -6.08 6.76 0.31
N ALA A 30 -5.54 7.68 -0.49
CA ALA A 30 -6.34 8.54 -1.37
C ALA A 30 -7.12 7.73 -2.42
N PHE A 31 -6.47 6.77 -3.08
CA PHE A 31 -7.13 5.87 -4.03
C PHE A 31 -8.25 5.06 -3.35
N LEU A 32 -7.97 4.55 -2.16
CA LEU A 32 -8.94 3.79 -1.36
C LEU A 32 -10.12 4.65 -0.91
N GLY A 33 -9.87 5.92 -0.56
CA GLY A 33 -10.89 6.91 -0.24
C GLY A 33 -11.80 7.22 -1.43
N VAL A 34 -11.25 7.37 -2.64
CA VAL A 34 -12.07 7.58 -3.85
C VAL A 34 -12.97 6.37 -4.11
N MET A 35 -12.41 5.16 -4.08
CA MET A 35 -13.19 3.93 -4.26
C MET A 35 -14.27 3.76 -3.19
N ALA A 36 -13.93 4.05 -1.93
CA ALA A 36 -14.84 4.04 -0.80
C ALA A 36 -16.03 4.97 -1.00
N VAL A 37 -15.79 6.20 -1.45
CA VAL A 37 -16.84 7.19 -1.71
C VAL A 37 -17.73 6.76 -2.88
N THR A 38 -17.14 6.30 -3.99
CA THR A 38 -17.91 5.85 -5.16
C THR A 38 -18.80 4.65 -4.82
N LEU A 39 -18.26 3.63 -4.16
CA LEU A 39 -19.01 2.45 -3.74
C LEU A 39 -20.06 2.80 -2.68
N GLY A 40 -19.74 3.67 -1.73
CA GLY A 40 -20.65 4.14 -0.70
C GLY A 40 -21.86 4.88 -1.28
N LEU A 41 -21.65 5.76 -2.26
CA LEU A 41 -22.73 6.49 -2.94
C LEU A 41 -23.68 5.53 -3.67
N ILE A 42 -23.13 4.57 -4.42
CA ILE A 42 -23.93 3.58 -5.16
C ILE A 42 -24.69 2.70 -4.16
N SER A 43 -24.00 2.21 -3.13
CA SER A 43 -24.58 1.39 -2.06
C SER A 43 -25.71 2.10 -1.33
N LEU A 44 -25.59 3.40 -1.07
CA LEU A 44 -26.63 4.18 -0.41
C LEU A 44 -27.86 4.33 -1.31
N GLY A 45 -27.66 4.57 -2.61
CA GLY A 45 -28.74 4.59 -3.59
C GLY A 45 -29.52 3.27 -3.62
N PHE A 46 -28.83 2.14 -3.70
CA PHE A 46 -29.46 0.82 -3.67
C PHE A 46 -30.13 0.50 -2.31
N ALA A 47 -29.56 0.96 -1.20
CA ALA A 47 -30.19 0.82 0.11
C ALA A 47 -31.55 1.54 0.17
N THR A 48 -31.68 2.73 -0.45
CA THR A 48 -32.98 3.43 -0.54
C THR A 48 -34.01 2.72 -1.42
N LEU A 49 -33.57 1.86 -2.34
CA LEU A 49 -34.43 1.01 -3.17
C LEU A 49 -34.87 -0.29 -2.47
N GLY A 50 -34.50 -0.47 -1.19
CA GLY A 50 -34.84 -1.65 -0.40
C GLY A 50 -33.77 -2.74 -0.39
N TYR A 51 -32.66 -2.57 -1.11
CA TYR A 51 -31.52 -3.51 -1.12
C TYR A 51 -30.58 -3.25 0.05
N TRP A 52 -31.11 -3.35 1.27
CA TRP A 52 -30.36 -3.10 2.50
C TRP A 52 -29.11 -3.99 2.64
N LEU A 53 -29.17 -5.20 2.09
CA LEU A 53 -28.07 -6.17 2.08
C LEU A 53 -26.81 -5.66 1.38
N VAL A 54 -26.93 -4.71 0.45
CA VAL A 54 -25.76 -4.17 -0.28
C VAL A 54 -24.86 -3.33 0.64
N LEU A 55 -25.42 -2.72 1.69
CA LEU A 55 -24.73 -1.86 2.63
C LEU A 55 -23.65 -2.58 3.46
N PRO A 56 -23.93 -3.72 4.12
CA PRO A 56 -22.91 -4.48 4.85
C PRO A 56 -21.85 -5.08 3.90
N PHE A 57 -22.22 -5.47 2.67
CA PHE A 57 -21.24 -5.97 1.69
C PHE A 57 -20.28 -4.86 1.24
N ALA A 58 -20.79 -3.68 0.90
CA ALA A 58 -19.96 -2.54 0.55
C ALA A 58 -19.05 -2.12 1.72
N GLY A 59 -19.59 -2.09 2.94
CA GLY A 59 -18.80 -1.80 4.14
C GLY A 59 -17.69 -2.83 4.40
N LEU A 60 -17.99 -4.12 4.24
CA LEU A 60 -17.02 -5.20 4.40
C LEU A 60 -15.88 -5.07 3.38
N GLU A 61 -16.20 -4.78 2.13
CA GLU A 61 -15.22 -4.59 1.07
C GLU A 61 -14.25 -3.44 1.41
N LEU A 62 -14.76 -2.29 1.88
CA LEU A 62 -13.93 -1.18 2.35
C LEU A 62 -13.01 -1.58 3.50
N VAL A 63 -13.52 -2.33 4.49
CA VAL A 63 -12.73 -2.78 5.65
C VAL A 63 -11.60 -3.71 5.20
N VAL A 64 -11.89 -4.66 4.31
CA VAL A 64 -10.89 -5.59 3.76
C VAL A 64 -9.83 -4.82 2.97
N LEU A 65 -10.22 -3.89 2.11
CA LEU A 65 -9.27 -3.06 1.36
C LEU A 65 -8.39 -2.22 2.29
N ALA A 66 -8.98 -1.60 3.33
CA ALA A 66 -8.24 -0.82 4.31
C ALA A 66 -7.23 -1.68 5.09
N ALA A 67 -7.64 -2.89 5.49
CA ALA A 67 -6.74 -3.83 6.16
C ALA A 67 -5.59 -4.29 5.23
N CYS A 68 -5.89 -4.55 3.96
CA CYS A 68 -4.92 -5.01 2.98
C CYS A 68 -3.89 -3.92 2.65
N SER A 69 -4.35 -2.68 2.44
CA SER A 69 -3.45 -1.54 2.23
C SER A 69 -2.56 -1.30 3.45
N TRP A 70 -3.11 -1.38 4.67
CA TRP A 70 -2.33 -1.25 5.90
C TRP A 70 -1.24 -2.32 6.05
N ARG A 71 -1.56 -3.56 5.68
CA ARG A 71 -0.58 -4.67 5.64
C ARG A 71 0.54 -4.39 4.65
N VAL A 72 0.21 -3.94 3.43
CA VAL A 72 1.19 -3.59 2.40
C VAL A 72 2.12 -2.47 2.85
N ALA A 73 1.56 -1.43 3.46
CA ALA A 73 2.34 -0.31 3.98
C ALA A 73 3.33 -0.74 5.07
N LYS A 74 2.89 -1.63 5.96
CA LYS A 74 3.76 -2.21 6.99
C LYS A 74 4.87 -3.07 6.37
N CYS A 75 4.59 -3.81 5.32
CA CYS A 75 5.58 -4.66 4.64
C CYS A 75 6.62 -3.84 3.87
N GLY A 76 6.21 -2.72 3.26
CA GLY A 76 7.08 -1.82 2.49
C GLY A 76 8.11 -1.01 3.29
N MET A 77 8.18 -1.19 4.61
CA MET A 77 9.19 -0.53 5.47
C MET A 77 10.52 -1.30 5.55
N ARG A 78 10.61 -2.50 4.99
CA ARG A 78 11.82 -3.32 5.01
C ARG A 78 12.80 -2.80 3.95
N CYS A 79 13.82 -2.06 4.37
CA CYS A 79 15.00 -1.79 3.54
C CYS A 79 16.04 -2.85 3.87
N GLU A 80 16.53 -3.54 2.85
CA GLU A 80 17.60 -4.52 2.99
C GLU A 80 18.91 -3.90 2.49
N VAL A 81 19.92 -3.90 3.35
CA VAL A 81 21.26 -3.38 3.05
C VAL A 81 22.19 -4.58 3.09
N ILE A 82 22.77 -4.91 1.94
CA ILE A 82 23.73 -6.00 1.81
C ILE A 82 25.12 -5.34 1.73
N LEU A 83 25.99 -5.61 2.71
CA LEU A 83 27.42 -5.30 2.63
C LEU A 83 28.15 -6.52 2.09
N LEU A 84 28.97 -6.33 1.05
CA LEU A 84 29.96 -7.29 0.61
C LEU A 84 31.35 -6.74 0.99
N ASP A 85 32.08 -7.55 1.77
CA ASP A 85 33.48 -7.40 2.13
C ASP A 85 34.26 -8.45 1.29
N ASP A 86 35.36 -8.03 0.63
CA ASP A 86 36.14 -8.85 -0.33
C ASP A 86 36.96 -9.97 0.34
#